data_AF-A0AA39RIG3-F1
#
_entry.id   AF-A0AA39RIG3-F1
#
_cell.length_a   1.000
_cell.length_b   1.000
_cell.length_c   1.000
_cell.angle_alpha   90.00
_cell.angle_beta   90.00
_cell.angle_gamma   90.00
#
_symmetry.space_group_name_H-M   'P 1'
#
loop_
_entity.id
_entity.type
_entity.pdbx_description
1 polymer ?
#
loop_
_entity_poly.entity_id
_entity_poly.type
_entity_poly.pdbx_seq_one_letter_code
_entity_poly.pdbx_strand_id
1 'polypeptide(L)'
;MRVAAYTVGIDSRVEELMKLLDVKSSGVRVLGLHGMGGVGKTTLAKAVYNKLVGKFECRSFITNVREISRQNDGLISHQHNLIDDLSLDNTVLTRNEIEANISAIKEVVDKRKVTVVLDDVDDIGQLNALLGKKERFCEGSRIIITTRDRDVLL
;
A
#
# COMPACT_ATOMS: atom_id res chain seq x y z
N MET A 1 -7.37 9.50 6.73
CA MET A 1 -7.02 8.66 7.90
C MET A 1 -6.58 9.54 9.06
N ARG A 2 -6.92 9.16 10.29
CA ARG A 2 -6.50 9.92 11.48
C ARG A 2 -4.99 9.79 11.69
N VAL A 3 -4.32 10.93 11.77
CA VAL A 3 -2.94 11.08 12.22
C VAL A 3 -3.00 11.56 13.68
N ALA A 4 -1.96 11.29 14.49
CA ALA A 4 -1.91 11.78 15.87
C ALA A 4 -2.08 13.30 15.92
N ALA A 5 -2.74 13.82 16.97
CA ALA A 5 -3.08 15.24 17.09
C ALA A 5 -1.85 16.14 17.32
N TYR A 6 -0.80 15.58 17.94
CA TYR A 6 0.41 16.32 18.31
C TYR A 6 1.62 15.68 17.63
N THR A 7 1.82 15.99 16.35
CA THR A 7 2.98 15.58 15.57
C THR A 7 3.97 16.73 15.47
N VAL A 8 5.27 16.44 15.62
CA VAL A 8 6.35 17.43 15.50
C VAL A 8 7.21 17.07 14.30
N GLY A 9 7.50 18.05 13.44
CA GLY A 9 8.36 17.86 12.26
C GLY A 9 7.82 16.88 11.21
N ILE A 10 6.52 16.56 11.25
CA ILE A 10 5.92 15.63 10.28
C ILE A 10 5.82 16.26 8.89
N ASP A 11 5.52 17.56 8.81
CA ASP A 11 5.26 18.23 7.53
C ASP A 11 6.50 18.22 6.63
N SER A 12 7.69 18.52 7.18
CA SER A 12 8.94 18.48 6.42
C SER A 12 9.26 17.06 5.92
N ARG A 13 9.04 16.03 6.74
CA ARG A 13 9.21 14.63 6.32
C ARG A 13 8.20 14.23 5.25
N VAL A 14 6.95 14.68 5.37
CA VAL A 14 5.92 14.44 4.35
C VAL A 14 6.32 15.11 3.03
N GLU A 15 6.82 16.34 3.06
CA GLU A 15 7.30 17.04 1.86
C GLU A 15 8.47 16.31 1.19
N GLU A 16 9.42 15.80 1.96
CA GLU A 16 10.52 14.98 1.45
C GLU A 16 10.01 13.72 0.76
N LEU A 17 9.12 12.97 1.41
CA LEU A 17 8.53 11.76 0.82
C LEU A 17 7.70 12.09 -0.43
N MET A 18 6.98 13.21 -0.45
CA MET A 18 6.23 13.67 -1.63
C MET A 18 7.16 13.98 -2.82
N LYS A 19 8.39 14.46 -2.57
CA LYS A 19 9.41 14.63 -3.62
C LYS A 19 9.95 13.29 -4.11
N LEU A 20 10.21 12.35 -3.21
CA LEU A 20 10.66 10.99 -3.58
C LEU A 20 9.61 10.24 -4.39
N LEU A 21 8.34 10.40 -4.02
CA LEU A 21 7.22 9.86 -4.78
C LEU A 21 7.09 10.56 -6.13
N ASP A 22 7.41 11.85 -6.27
CA ASP A 22 7.35 12.59 -7.53
C ASP A 22 6.06 12.31 -8.30
N VAL A 23 4.92 12.68 -7.71
CA VAL A 23 3.57 12.30 -8.17
C VAL A 23 3.27 12.73 -9.62
N LYS A 24 4.07 13.66 -10.18
CA LYS A 24 3.95 14.14 -11.56
C LYS A 24 4.70 13.24 -12.58
N SER A 25 5.65 12.42 -12.14
CA SER A 25 6.38 11.49 -13.01
C SER A 25 5.47 10.34 -13.49
N SER A 26 5.66 9.91 -14.74
CA SER A 26 4.97 8.76 -15.35
C SER A 26 5.53 7.40 -14.93
N GLY A 27 6.72 7.33 -14.31
CA GLY A 27 7.26 6.05 -13.83
C GLY A 27 6.45 5.47 -12.66
N VAL A 28 6.50 4.16 -12.45
CA VAL A 28 6.02 3.52 -11.21
C VAL A 28 7.07 3.73 -10.12
N ARG A 29 6.67 4.06 -8.89
CA ARG A 29 7.61 4.18 -7.76
C ARG A 29 7.13 3.39 -6.55
N VAL A 30 8.07 2.65 -5.96
CA VAL A 30 7.89 1.95 -4.69
C VAL A 30 8.76 2.65 -3.64
N LEU A 31 8.15 3.05 -2.52
CA LEU A 31 8.82 3.70 -1.40
C LEU A 31 8.73 2.80 -0.16
N GLY A 32 9.87 2.29 0.28
CA GLY A 32 9.99 1.55 1.54
C GLY A 32 10.30 2.48 2.71
N LEU A 33 9.42 2.52 3.71
CA LEU A 33 9.65 3.16 5.01
C LEU A 33 10.07 2.08 6.00
N HIS A 34 11.36 2.02 6.31
CA HIS A 34 11.92 1.05 7.24
C HIS A 34 12.39 1.70 8.55
N GLY A 35 12.48 0.92 9.62
CA GLY A 35 13.03 1.36 10.90
C GLY A 35 12.43 0.63 12.09
N MET A 36 12.92 0.94 13.29
CA MET A 36 12.49 0.29 14.54
C MET A 36 11.00 0.49 14.84
N GLY A 37 10.46 -0.32 15.74
CA GLY A 37 9.12 -0.12 16.30
C GLY A 37 9.00 1.26 16.97
N GLY A 38 7.82 1.88 16.90
CA GLY A 38 7.54 3.17 17.57
C GLY A 38 8.12 4.42 16.90
N VAL A 39 9.00 4.30 15.89
CA VAL A 39 9.64 5.46 15.23
C VAL A 39 8.69 6.33 14.38
N GLY A 40 7.44 5.89 14.19
CA GLY A 40 6.40 6.67 13.52
C GLY A 40 6.17 6.37 12.03
N LYS A 41 6.68 5.26 11.49
CA LYS A 41 6.51 4.87 10.06
C LYS A 41 5.05 4.91 9.59
N THR A 42 4.16 4.21 10.30
CA THR A 42 2.71 4.20 10.03
C THR A 42 2.10 5.59 10.07
N THR A 43 2.54 6.43 11.02
CA THR A 43 2.05 7.81 11.15
C THR A 43 2.45 8.64 9.93
N LEU A 44 3.70 8.50 9.49
CA LEU A 44 4.21 9.19 8.31
C LEU A 44 3.52 8.69 7.03
N ALA A 45 3.34 7.37 6.88
CA ALA A 45 2.62 6.78 5.75
C ALA A 45 1.17 7.29 5.67
N LYS A 46 0.44 7.35 6.79
CA LYS A 46 -0.92 7.91 6.86
C LYS A 46 -0.95 9.39 6.46
N ALA A 47 0.02 10.19 6.92
CA ALA A 47 0.11 11.61 6.58
C ALA A 47 0.38 11.83 5.08
N VAL A 48 1.31 11.07 4.49
CA VAL A 48 1.57 11.07 3.05
C VAL A 48 0.32 10.62 2.28
N TYR A 49 -0.29 9.50 2.67
CA TYR A 49 -1.50 8.99 2.03
C TYR A 49 -2.61 10.03 1.98
N ASN A 50 -2.84 10.77 3.07
CA ASN A 50 -3.80 11.87 3.12
C ASN A 50 -3.47 12.99 2.11
N LYS A 51 -2.20 13.30 1.86
CA LYS A 51 -1.77 14.31 0.86
C LYS A 51 -1.88 13.84 -0.60
N LEU A 52 -2.17 12.56 -0.83
CA LEU A 52 -2.33 11.96 -2.16
C LEU A 52 -3.81 11.88 -2.61
N VAL A 53 -4.75 12.35 -1.78
CA VAL A 53 -6.18 12.43 -2.14
C VAL A 53 -6.35 13.20 -3.46
N GLY A 54 -7.14 12.63 -4.38
CA GLY A 54 -7.46 13.23 -5.67
C GLY A 54 -6.34 13.20 -6.71
N LYS A 55 -5.20 12.53 -6.46
CA LYS A 55 -4.06 12.46 -7.41
C LYS A 55 -3.95 11.15 -8.19
N PHE A 56 -4.80 10.18 -7.86
CA PHE A 56 -4.79 8.80 -8.35
C PHE A 56 -6.24 8.37 -8.58
N GLU A 57 -6.44 7.45 -9.53
CA GLU A 57 -7.77 6.91 -9.85
C GLU A 57 -8.29 6.04 -8.71
N CYS A 58 -7.43 5.16 -8.18
CA CYS A 58 -7.76 4.27 -7.07
C CYS A 58 -6.72 4.39 -5.95
N ARG A 59 -7.17 4.19 -4.71
CA ARG A 59 -6.31 4.35 -3.53
C ARG A 59 -6.69 3.33 -2.46
N SER A 60 -5.70 2.62 -1.92
CA SER A 60 -5.91 1.69 -0.82
C SER A 60 -4.86 1.87 0.27
N PHE A 61 -5.28 1.67 1.53
CA PHE A 61 -4.37 1.62 2.68
C PHE A 61 -4.69 0.38 3.50
N ILE A 62 -3.84 -0.64 3.38
CA ILE A 62 -3.94 -1.88 4.13
C ILE A 62 -3.13 -1.75 5.42
N THR A 63 -3.82 -1.68 6.55
CA THR A 63 -3.21 -1.56 7.89
C THR A 63 -2.87 -2.91 8.49
N ASN A 64 -1.80 -2.96 9.31
CA ASN A 64 -1.47 -4.10 10.18
C ASN A 64 -1.31 -5.43 9.43
N VAL A 65 -0.63 -5.42 8.27
CA VAL A 65 -0.46 -6.60 7.40
C VAL A 65 0.11 -7.77 8.19
N ARG A 66 1.21 -7.56 8.90
CA ARG A 66 1.85 -8.58 9.76
C ARG A 66 0.91 -9.23 10.76
N GLU A 67 0.09 -8.44 11.46
CA GLU A 67 -0.74 -8.95 12.55
C GLU A 67 -1.95 -9.70 12.01
N ILE A 68 -2.64 -9.11 11.03
CA ILE A 68 -3.88 -9.67 10.49
C ILE A 68 -3.58 -10.90 9.64
N SER A 69 -2.49 -10.92 8.85
CA SER A 69 -2.10 -12.11 8.07
C SER A 69 -1.82 -13.36 8.89
N ARG A 70 -1.64 -13.24 10.22
CA ARG A 70 -1.46 -14.39 11.13
C ARG A 70 -2.77 -14.96 11.66
N GLN A 71 -3.90 -14.29 11.40
CA GLN A 71 -5.24 -14.75 11.77
C GLN A 71 -5.80 -15.67 10.66
N ASN A 72 -6.80 -16.48 11.01
CA ASN A 72 -7.51 -17.28 10.01
C ASN A 72 -8.08 -16.39 8.91
N ASP A 73 -7.78 -16.71 7.65
CA ASP A 73 -8.19 -15.97 6.45
C ASP A 73 -7.79 -14.48 6.43
N GLY A 74 -6.90 -14.03 7.31
CA GLY A 74 -6.57 -12.61 7.42
C GLY A 74 -5.90 -12.03 6.18
N LEU A 75 -5.11 -12.84 5.47
CA LEU A 75 -4.54 -12.45 4.19
C LEU A 75 -5.61 -12.31 3.08
N ILE A 76 -6.59 -13.22 3.05
CA ILE A 76 -7.75 -13.12 2.15
C ILE A 76 -8.56 -11.87 2.45
N SER A 77 -8.78 -11.57 3.73
CA SER A 77 -9.46 -10.32 4.15
C SER A 77 -8.72 -9.07 3.66
N HIS A 78 -7.39 -9.05 3.71
CA HIS A 78 -6.62 -7.95 3.13
C HIS A 78 -6.73 -7.85 1.61
N GLN A 79 -6.79 -8.98 0.91
CA GLN A 79 -7.03 -8.97 -0.54
C GLN A 79 -8.42 -8.44 -0.88
N HIS A 80 -9.45 -8.80 -0.11
CA HIS A 80 -10.80 -8.27 -0.28
C HIS A 80 -10.83 -6.76 -0.07
N ASN A 81 -10.24 -6.27 1.02
CA ASN A 81 -10.13 -4.82 1.26
C ASN A 81 -9.40 -4.10 0.12
N LEU A 82 -8.34 -4.70 -0.43
CA LEU A 82 -7.60 -4.12 -1.55
C LEU A 82 -8.45 -4.11 -2.83
N ILE A 83 -9.19 -5.17 -3.10
CA ILE A 83 -10.12 -5.24 -4.24
C ILE A 83 -11.22 -4.19 -4.10
N ASP A 84 -11.83 -4.07 -2.92
CA ASP A 84 -12.91 -3.12 -2.65
C ASP A 84 -12.43 -1.67 -2.81
N ASP A 85 -11.27 -1.33 -2.23
CA ASP A 85 -10.67 0.00 -2.34
C ASP A 85 -10.26 0.36 -3.79
N LEU A 86 -9.90 -0.64 -4.59
CA LEU A 86 -9.42 -0.44 -5.96
C LEU A 86 -10.52 -0.54 -7.03
N SER A 87 -11.68 -1.10 -6.67
CA SER A 87 -12.82 -1.26 -7.57
C SER A 87 -13.67 0.00 -7.62
N LEU A 88 -13.72 0.68 -8.76
CA LEU A 88 -14.58 1.86 -8.94
C LEU A 88 -16.06 1.49 -9.17
N ASP A 89 -16.32 0.29 -9.70
CA ASP A 89 -17.63 -0.10 -10.24
C ASP A 89 -18.17 -1.42 -9.67
N ASN A 90 -17.59 -1.94 -8.57
CA ASN A 90 -17.91 -3.27 -7.99
C ASN A 90 -17.84 -4.45 -8.98
N THR A 91 -17.11 -4.30 -10.09
CA THR A 91 -17.00 -5.31 -11.15
C THR A 91 -16.01 -6.42 -10.82
N VAL A 92 -15.12 -6.18 -9.86
CA VAL A 92 -14.10 -7.13 -9.45
C VAL A 92 -14.64 -8.01 -8.33
N LEU A 93 -14.73 -9.31 -8.60
CA LEU A 93 -15.29 -10.28 -7.65
C LEU A 93 -14.21 -10.79 -6.72
N THR A 94 -14.43 -10.62 -5.42
CA THR A 94 -13.67 -11.29 -4.36
C THR A 94 -13.97 -12.79 -4.35
N ARG A 95 -12.95 -13.62 -4.16
CA ARG A 95 -13.06 -15.07 -3.99
C ARG A 95 -12.44 -15.50 -2.66
N ASN A 96 -12.81 -16.69 -2.18
CA ASN A 96 -12.16 -17.30 -1.00
C ASN A 96 -10.90 -18.07 -1.41
N GLU A 97 -10.12 -17.50 -2.33
CA GLU A 97 -8.91 -18.12 -2.89
C GLU A 97 -7.87 -17.04 -3.18
N ILE A 98 -6.68 -17.21 -2.62
CA ILE A 98 -5.60 -16.22 -2.67
C ILE A 98 -5.20 -15.91 -4.12
N GLU A 99 -4.98 -16.92 -4.94
CA GLU A 99 -4.47 -16.75 -6.32
C GLU A 99 -5.48 -16.06 -7.24
N ALA A 100 -6.77 -16.37 -7.06
CA ALA A 100 -7.83 -15.70 -7.81
C ALA A 100 -7.93 -14.22 -7.44
N ASN A 101 -7.82 -13.89 -6.15
CA ASN A 101 -7.84 -12.50 -5.70
C ASN A 101 -6.60 -11.72 -6.16
N ILE A 102 -5.41 -12.35 -6.16
CA ILE A 102 -4.20 -11.74 -6.74
C ILE A 102 -4.45 -11.36 -8.20
N SER A 103 -5.04 -12.26 -8.98
CA SER A 103 -5.33 -12.00 -10.40
C SER A 103 -6.30 -10.83 -10.59
N ALA A 104 -7.29 -10.73 -9.70
CA ALA A 104 -8.26 -9.65 -9.68
C ALA A 104 -7.62 -8.29 -9.34
N ILE A 105 -6.75 -8.26 -8.33
CA ILE A 105 -5.98 -7.06 -7.96
C ILE A 105 -5.07 -6.62 -9.12
N LYS A 106 -4.37 -7.58 -9.74
CA LYS A 106 -3.49 -7.35 -10.90
C LYS A 106 -4.21 -6.64 -12.04
N GLU A 107 -5.39 -7.12 -12.40
CA GLU A 107 -6.16 -6.51 -13.48
C GLU A 107 -6.42 -5.02 -13.26
N VAL A 108 -6.66 -4.61 -12.01
CA VAL A 108 -6.91 -3.21 -11.67
C VAL A 108 -5.62 -2.40 -11.67
N VAL A 109 -4.58 -2.87 -10.97
CA VAL A 109 -3.33 -2.10 -10.80
C VAL A 109 -2.54 -1.96 -12.09
N ASP A 110 -2.73 -2.86 -13.06
CA ASP A 110 -2.09 -2.79 -14.38
C ASP A 110 -2.74 -1.73 -15.29
N LYS A 111 -4.05 -1.47 -15.09
CA LYS A 111 -4.84 -0.59 -15.97
C LYS A 111 -5.06 0.82 -15.41
N ARG A 112 -4.99 0.99 -14.10
CA ARG A 112 -5.34 2.24 -13.42
C ARG A 112 -4.18 2.79 -12.62
N LYS A 113 -4.04 4.11 -12.61
CA LYS A 113 -3.03 4.81 -11.81
C LYS A 113 -3.43 4.74 -10.32
N VAL A 114 -2.73 3.91 -9.54
CA VAL A 114 -3.07 3.64 -8.13
C VAL A 114 -2.10 4.25 -7.12
N THR A 115 -2.58 4.51 -5.91
CA THR A 115 -1.72 4.56 -4.71
C THR A 115 -2.09 3.45 -3.74
N VAL A 116 -1.15 2.56 -3.44
CA VAL A 116 -1.34 1.50 -2.45
C VAL A 116 -0.35 1.68 -1.31
N VAL A 117 -0.85 1.62 -0.07
CA VAL A 117 -0.02 1.58 1.13
C VAL A 117 -0.20 0.24 1.83
N LEU A 118 0.90 -0.46 2.08
CA LEU A 118 0.95 -1.69 2.86
C LEU A 118 1.71 -1.41 4.15
N ASP A 119 1.00 -1.43 5.28
CA ASP A 119 1.55 -1.03 6.57
C ASP A 119 1.88 -2.24 7.46
N ASP A 120 3.08 -2.20 8.03
CA ASP A 120 3.67 -3.21 8.92
C ASP A 120 3.79 -4.58 8.23
N VAL A 121 4.45 -4.63 7.07
CA VAL A 121 4.78 -5.89 6.38
C VAL A 121 6.05 -6.50 6.99
N ASP A 122 6.06 -7.80 7.29
CA ASP A 122 7.23 -8.50 7.82
C ASP A 122 7.62 -9.78 7.09
N ASP A 123 6.94 -10.09 5.99
CA ASP A 123 7.23 -11.26 5.17
C ASP A 123 7.01 -10.98 3.67
N ILE A 124 7.88 -11.50 2.81
CA ILE A 124 7.78 -11.35 1.35
C ILE A 124 6.54 -12.09 0.80
N GLY A 125 6.11 -13.17 1.44
CA GLY A 125 4.87 -13.87 1.11
C GLY A 125 3.63 -12.96 1.25
N GLN A 126 3.61 -12.05 2.23
CA GLN A 126 2.53 -11.06 2.37
C GLN A 126 2.49 -10.10 1.17
N LEU A 127 3.63 -9.56 0.75
CA LEU A 127 3.71 -8.72 -0.45
C LEU A 127 3.23 -9.47 -1.69
N ASN A 128 3.71 -10.71 -1.86
CA ASN A 128 3.35 -11.54 -2.99
C ASN A 128 1.86 -11.89 -3.01
N ALA A 129 1.20 -11.99 -1.87
CA ALA A 129 -0.23 -12.25 -1.81
C ALA A 129 -1.08 -11.00 -2.05
N LEU A 130 -0.56 -9.80 -1.78
CA LEU A 130 -1.31 -8.54 -1.93
C LEU A 130 -1.06 -7.85 -3.28
N LEU A 131 0.17 -7.91 -3.79
CA LEU A 131 0.56 -7.27 -5.04
C LEU A 131 0.94 -8.29 -6.12
N GLY A 132 1.25 -9.53 -5.73
CA GLY A 132 1.77 -10.57 -6.61
C GLY A 132 3.33 -10.63 -6.64
N LYS A 133 3.89 -11.56 -7.43
CA LYS A 133 5.30 -11.56 -7.86
C LYS A 133 5.49 -10.98 -9.28
N LYS A 134 6.34 -9.94 -9.41
CA LYS A 134 6.78 -9.30 -10.68
C LYS A 134 5.73 -8.43 -11.38
N GLU A 135 5.10 -7.59 -10.56
CA GLU A 135 4.18 -6.47 -10.76
C GLU A 135 4.36 -5.58 -11.99
N ARG A 136 3.44 -5.53 -12.96
CA ARG A 136 3.39 -4.42 -13.92
C ARG A 136 2.29 -3.42 -13.58
N PHE A 137 2.56 -2.54 -12.60
CA PHE A 137 1.67 -1.42 -12.31
C PHE A 137 1.52 -0.44 -13.50
N CYS A 138 0.33 0.16 -13.61
CA CYS A 138 0.07 1.27 -14.50
C CYS A 138 1.04 2.42 -14.24
N GLU A 139 1.48 3.09 -15.31
CA GLU A 139 2.34 4.25 -15.23
C GLU A 139 1.80 5.33 -14.28
N GLY A 140 2.70 5.93 -13.52
CA GLY A 140 2.37 6.93 -12.51
C GLY A 140 1.87 6.34 -11.18
N SER A 141 1.77 5.02 -11.02
CA SER A 141 1.37 4.39 -9.75
C SER A 141 2.41 4.53 -8.64
N ARG A 142 1.96 4.60 -7.38
CA ARG A 142 2.80 4.76 -6.19
C ARG A 142 2.49 3.70 -5.15
N ILE A 143 3.52 2.97 -4.73
CA ILE A 143 3.40 1.94 -3.71
C ILE A 143 4.23 2.39 -2.51
N ILE A 144 3.65 2.34 -1.31
CA ILE A 144 4.34 2.67 -0.07
C ILE A 144 4.28 1.45 0.83
N ILE A 145 5.41 0.99 1.33
CA ILE A 145 5.50 -0.15 2.23
C ILE A 145 6.10 0.34 3.54
N THR A 146 5.46 0.05 4.68
CA THR A 146 6.09 0.23 5.98
C THR A 146 6.53 -1.11 6.53
N THR A 147 7.75 -1.18 7.05
CA THR A 147 8.29 -2.43 7.59
C THR A 147 9.33 -2.17 8.69
N ARG A 148 9.55 -3.18 9.53
CA ARG A 148 10.70 -3.23 10.45
C ARG A 148 11.84 -4.05 9.87
N ASP A 149 11.55 -4.92 8.92
CA ASP A 149 12.48 -5.83 8.29
C ASP A 149 12.88 -5.27 6.92
N ARG A 150 14.17 -4.98 6.77
CA ARG A 150 14.69 -4.41 5.52
C ARG A 150 14.67 -5.45 4.39
N ASP A 151 14.74 -6.73 4.71
CA ASP A 151 14.84 -7.80 3.72
C ASP A 151 13.55 -7.94 2.92
N VAL A 152 12.41 -7.50 3.46
CA VAL A 152 11.13 -7.37 2.75
C VAL A 152 11.20 -6.38 1.58
N LEU A 153 12.16 -5.45 1.58
CA LEU A 153 12.31 -4.40 0.56
C LEU A 153 13.40 -4.72 -0.48
N LEU A 154 14.11 -5.85 -0.35
CA LEU A 154 15.23 -6.28 -1.21
C LEU A 154 14.76 -7.32 -2.23
#